data_AF-A0A432DUC9-F1
#
_entry.id   AF-A0A432DUC9-F1
#
_cell.length_a   1.000
_cell.length_b   1.000
_cell.length_c   1.000
_cell.angle_alpha   90.00
_cell.angle_beta   90.00
_cell.angle_gamma   90.00
#
_symmetry.space_group_name_H-M   'P 1'
#
loop_
_entity.id
_entity.type
_entity.pdbx_description
1 polymer ?
#
loop_
_entity_poly.entity_id
_entity_poly.type
_entity_poly.pdbx_seq_one_letter_code
_entity_poly.pdbx_strand_id
1 'polypeptide(L)'
;MHTYDYKYGAGYTGKNKYLIAFHKAANALINFGAGGNLKGLEDSKEIITVRGDQIKMNESAYFDYETNNIHWLPTQGLDVDEDGEGELTPTAILDHEMDHGLEFLTNSKQFFKNLRTPDKKYSNAEEKRAITGDEQKTARKLGLISGKEKTRDNHNKGRLYQTAGVNTTKVKPTEIQEVVIKVKRKITMKVLNKLLFSILLLAFFLVANNKREKYSISICI
;
A
#
# COMPACT_ATOMS: atom_id res chain seq x y z
N MET A 1 25.55 -5.48 5.11
CA MET A 1 24.07 -5.47 4.99
C MET A 1 23.50 -5.47 6.40
N HIS A 2 22.57 -4.57 6.72
CA HIS A 2 21.91 -4.57 8.03
C HIS A 2 20.70 -5.51 7.96
N THR A 3 20.67 -6.53 8.80
CA THR A 3 19.52 -7.42 8.96
C THR A 3 18.50 -6.76 9.90
N TYR A 4 17.22 -7.04 9.67
CA TYR A 4 16.12 -6.62 10.53
C TYR A 4 15.39 -7.88 11.00
N ASP A 5 15.36 -8.10 12.31
CA ASP A 5 14.66 -9.23 12.93
C ASP A 5 13.18 -8.87 13.09
N TYR A 6 12.34 -9.44 12.23
CA TYR A 6 10.89 -9.26 12.28
C TYR A 6 10.28 -10.12 13.41
N LYS A 7 9.23 -9.59 14.06
CA LYS A 7 8.40 -10.32 15.01
C LYS A 7 6.94 -10.24 14.58
N TYR A 8 6.24 -11.35 14.65
CA TYR A 8 4.88 -11.49 14.14
C TYR A 8 3.91 -10.53 14.82
N GLY A 9 3.27 -9.69 14.00
CA GLY A 9 2.36 -8.66 14.48
C GLY A 9 3.04 -7.45 15.11
N ALA A 10 4.37 -7.38 15.11
CA ALA A 10 5.08 -6.19 15.55
C ALA A 10 4.93 -5.06 14.53
N GLY A 11 4.82 -3.82 15.02
CA GLY A 11 4.87 -2.63 14.19
C GLY A 11 6.30 -2.22 13.82
N TYR A 12 6.44 -1.33 12.84
CA TYR A 12 7.71 -0.72 12.46
C TYR A 12 7.61 0.80 12.39
N THR A 13 8.46 1.48 13.15
CA THR A 13 8.50 2.94 13.28
C THR A 13 9.68 3.59 12.56
N GLY A 14 10.51 2.79 11.88
CA GLY A 14 11.67 3.29 11.13
C GLY A 14 11.32 3.92 9.78
N LYS A 15 12.33 4.47 9.10
CA LYS A 15 12.18 5.20 7.83
C LYS A 15 12.49 4.37 6.57
N ASN A 16 13.00 3.14 6.73
CA ASN A 16 13.32 2.27 5.59
C ASN A 16 12.04 1.88 4.84
N LYS A 17 11.90 2.34 3.59
CA LYS A 17 10.70 2.13 2.76
C LYS A 17 10.40 0.65 2.50
N TYR A 18 11.44 -0.18 2.36
CA TYR A 18 11.28 -1.63 2.17
C TYR A 18 10.68 -2.27 3.41
N LEU A 19 11.24 -1.99 4.59
CA LEU A 19 10.71 -2.50 5.86
C LEU A 19 9.30 -1.98 6.16
N ILE A 20 9.00 -0.71 5.86
CA ILE A 20 7.63 -0.18 5.94
C ILE A 20 6.67 -0.98 5.06
N ALA A 21 7.07 -1.31 3.83
CA ALA A 21 6.22 -2.05 2.91
C ALA A 21 6.04 -3.52 3.33
N PHE A 22 7.11 -4.18 3.79
CA PHE A 22 7.05 -5.52 4.36
C PHE A 22 6.08 -5.57 5.55
N HIS A 23 6.20 -4.64 6.50
CA HIS A 23 5.29 -4.55 7.64
C HIS A 23 3.84 -4.30 7.23
N LYS A 24 3.59 -3.53 6.17
CA LYS A 24 2.24 -3.36 5.63
C LYS A 24 1.68 -4.66 5.03
N ALA A 25 2.49 -5.42 4.30
CA ALA A 25 2.09 -6.73 3.77
C ALA A 25 1.81 -7.73 4.90
N ALA A 26 2.73 -7.86 5.85
CA ALA A 26 2.60 -8.71 7.02
C ALA A 26 1.34 -8.40 7.83
N ASN A 27 1.09 -7.12 8.12
CA ASN A 27 -0.12 -6.71 8.84
C ASN A 27 -1.39 -6.97 8.03
N ALA A 28 -1.38 -6.80 6.70
CA ALA A 28 -2.51 -7.18 5.88
C ALA A 28 -2.80 -8.68 5.99
N LEU A 29 -1.79 -9.53 5.83
CA LEU A 29 -1.96 -10.99 6.00
C LEU A 29 -2.52 -11.33 7.38
N ILE A 30 -1.97 -10.76 8.44
CA ILE A 30 -2.42 -11.03 9.82
C ILE A 30 -3.88 -10.57 10.01
N ASN A 31 -4.20 -9.33 9.65
CA ASN A 31 -5.52 -8.74 9.89
C ASN A 31 -6.63 -9.43 9.10
N PHE A 32 -6.32 -9.94 7.91
CA PHE A 32 -7.27 -10.70 7.09
C PHE A 32 -7.22 -12.21 7.36
N GLY A 33 -6.46 -12.65 8.37
CA GLY A 33 -6.36 -14.06 8.77
C GLY A 33 -5.57 -14.95 7.81
N ALA A 34 -4.81 -14.37 6.89
CA ALA A 34 -3.93 -15.04 5.92
C ALA A 34 -2.47 -15.21 6.42
N GLY A 35 -2.10 -14.69 7.59
CA GLY A 35 -0.73 -14.73 8.11
C GLY A 35 -0.22 -16.09 8.60
N GLY A 36 -0.75 -17.21 8.10
CA GLY A 36 -0.36 -18.57 8.54
C GLY A 36 1.07 -18.93 8.14
N ASN A 37 1.43 -18.69 6.87
CA ASN A 37 2.77 -18.99 6.36
C ASN A 37 3.84 -18.14 7.05
N LEU A 38 3.58 -16.83 7.20
CA LEU A 38 4.43 -15.92 7.96
C LEU A 38 4.63 -16.37 9.42
N LYS A 39 3.57 -16.85 10.09
CA LYS A 39 3.69 -17.37 11.47
C LYS A 39 4.53 -18.64 11.51
N GLY A 40 4.30 -19.57 10.59
CA GLY A 40 5.04 -20.83 10.49
C GLY A 40 6.54 -20.61 10.24
N LEU A 41 6.89 -19.64 9.39
CA LEU A 41 8.28 -19.26 9.17
C LEU A 41 8.93 -18.63 10.42
N GLU A 42 8.22 -17.76 11.15
CA GLU A 42 8.73 -17.18 12.40
C GLU A 42 8.95 -18.24 13.50
N ASP A 43 8.07 -19.24 13.59
CA ASP A 43 8.19 -20.32 14.58
C ASP A 43 9.30 -21.34 14.24
N SER A 44 9.86 -21.27 13.03
CA SER A 44 10.93 -22.15 12.60
C SER A 44 12.26 -21.81 13.30
N LYS A 45 13.10 -22.83 13.48
CA LYS A 45 14.49 -22.65 13.92
C LYS A 45 15.41 -22.19 12.78
N GLU A 46 14.99 -22.44 11.54
CA GLU A 46 15.71 -22.05 10.34
C GLU A 46 15.32 -20.62 9.92
N ILE A 47 16.30 -19.86 9.43
CA ILE A 47 16.11 -18.46 9.05
C ILE A 47 15.79 -18.37 7.56
N ILE A 48 14.62 -17.84 7.22
CA ILE A 48 14.29 -17.36 5.87
C ILE A 48 14.44 -15.84 5.84
N THR A 49 15.13 -15.30 4.82
CA THR A 49 15.30 -13.85 4.66
C THR A 49 14.47 -13.33 3.49
N VAL A 50 13.70 -12.25 3.69
CA VAL A 50 12.97 -11.56 2.62
C VAL A 50 13.77 -10.36 2.13
N ARG A 51 14.05 -10.31 0.82
CA ARG A 51 15.02 -9.39 0.21
C ARG A 51 14.49 -8.76 -1.07
N GLY A 52 14.81 -7.48 -1.28
CA GLY A 52 14.44 -6.73 -2.49
C GLY A 52 15.64 -6.25 -3.32
N ASP A 53 16.87 -6.54 -2.89
CA ASP A 53 18.11 -6.07 -3.52
C ASP A 53 18.64 -6.99 -4.63
N GLN A 54 18.09 -8.19 -4.75
CA GLN A 54 18.52 -9.22 -5.70
C GLN A 54 17.41 -9.66 -6.66
N ILE A 55 16.51 -8.74 -7.00
CA ILE A 55 15.41 -8.98 -7.94
C ILE A 55 15.15 -7.71 -8.74
N LYS A 56 15.06 -7.84 -10.06
CA LYS A 56 14.78 -6.71 -10.97
C LYS A 56 13.27 -6.52 -11.14
N MET A 57 12.86 -5.33 -11.59
CA MET A 57 11.45 -4.99 -11.79
C MET A 57 10.69 -5.92 -12.77
N ASN A 58 11.42 -6.57 -13.68
CA ASN A 58 10.88 -7.49 -14.69
C ASN A 58 11.07 -8.97 -14.31
N GLU A 59 11.57 -9.26 -13.11
CA GLU A 59 11.72 -10.61 -12.58
C GLU A 59 10.62 -10.85 -11.54
N SER A 60 9.92 -11.99 -11.62
CA SER A 60 8.91 -12.38 -10.62
C SER A 60 9.57 -12.65 -9.27
N ALA A 61 8.80 -12.48 -8.19
CA ALA A 61 9.20 -12.99 -6.88
C ALA A 61 9.48 -14.51 -6.94
N TYR A 62 10.40 -14.98 -6.10
CA TYR A 62 10.72 -16.39 -5.98
C TYR A 62 11.34 -16.72 -4.63
N PHE A 63 11.11 -17.93 -4.15
CA PHE A 63 11.84 -18.55 -3.05
C PHE A 63 13.05 -19.35 -3.57
N ASP A 64 14.24 -19.00 -3.08
CA ASP A 64 15.49 -19.73 -3.29
C ASP A 64 15.76 -20.65 -2.09
N TYR A 65 15.54 -21.95 -2.30
CA TYR A 65 15.78 -22.98 -1.29
C TYR A 65 17.26 -23.26 -1.03
N GLU A 66 18.18 -22.83 -1.90
CA GLU A 66 19.63 -23.02 -1.71
C GLU A 66 20.20 -21.98 -0.76
N THR A 67 19.63 -20.76 -0.80
CA THR A 67 20.09 -19.63 0.02
C THR A 67 19.10 -19.20 1.11
N ASN A 68 17.94 -19.87 1.21
CA ASN A 68 16.85 -19.54 2.13
C ASN A 68 16.38 -18.08 2.00
N ASN A 69 16.33 -17.58 0.76
CA ASN A 69 15.92 -16.21 0.47
C ASN A 69 14.59 -16.17 -0.27
N ILE A 70 13.70 -15.30 0.15
CA ILE A 70 12.55 -14.87 -0.64
C ILE A 70 12.92 -13.55 -1.32
N HIS A 71 12.91 -13.55 -2.64
CA HIS A 71 13.15 -12.38 -3.46
C HIS A 71 11.80 -11.73 -3.77
N TRP A 72 11.58 -10.50 -3.29
CA TRP A 72 10.27 -9.87 -3.36
C TRP A 72 10.34 -8.35 -3.51
N LEU A 73 9.48 -7.84 -4.40
CA LEU A 73 9.32 -6.42 -4.67
C LEU A 73 7.97 -5.90 -4.15
N PRO A 74 7.94 -4.91 -3.23
CA PRO A 74 6.71 -4.44 -2.58
C PRO A 74 5.73 -3.69 -3.48
N THR A 75 6.07 -3.52 -4.76
CA THR A 75 5.27 -2.80 -5.75
C THR A 75 5.00 -3.64 -6.99
N GLN A 76 5.33 -4.93 -6.98
CA GLN A 76 5.11 -5.80 -8.13
C GLN A 76 3.85 -6.63 -7.92
N GLY A 77 2.82 -6.36 -8.70
CA GLY A 77 1.62 -7.19 -8.81
C GLY A 77 1.72 -8.13 -10.01
N LEU A 78 0.81 -9.10 -10.07
CA LEU A 78 0.68 -10.02 -11.19
C LEU A 78 -0.75 -9.93 -11.74
N ASP A 79 -0.84 -9.56 -13.00
CA ASP A 79 -2.07 -9.60 -13.79
C ASP A 79 -2.10 -10.98 -14.44
N VAL A 80 -3.01 -11.86 -14.03
CA VAL A 80 -2.91 -13.31 -14.31
C VAL A 80 -3.64 -13.74 -15.57
N ASP A 81 -4.36 -12.83 -16.21
CA ASP A 81 -4.99 -13.04 -17.52
C ASP A 81 -4.94 -11.76 -18.36
N GLU A 82 -4.74 -11.88 -19.67
CA GLU A 82 -4.91 -10.72 -20.57
C GLU A 82 -6.41 -10.34 -20.71
N ASP A 83 -7.32 -11.27 -20.41
CA ASP A 83 -8.79 -11.13 -20.55
C ASP A 83 -9.53 -10.88 -19.21
N GLY A 84 -8.82 -10.66 -18.10
CA GLY A 84 -9.37 -10.02 -16.90
C GLY A 84 -9.93 -10.92 -15.79
N GLU A 85 -9.57 -12.20 -15.72
CA GLU A 85 -9.85 -13.02 -14.53
C GLU A 85 -8.61 -13.13 -13.61
N GLY A 86 -8.58 -12.27 -12.58
CA GLY A 86 -7.69 -12.36 -11.42
C GLY A 86 -6.53 -11.34 -11.41
N GLU A 87 -6.20 -10.81 -10.23
CA GLU A 87 -5.02 -9.99 -10.00
C GLU A 87 -4.41 -10.38 -8.64
N LEU A 88 -3.08 -10.53 -8.57
CA LEU A 88 -2.37 -10.69 -7.30
C LEU A 88 -1.72 -9.38 -6.88
N THR A 89 -1.90 -9.04 -5.61
CA THR A 89 -1.15 -7.95 -4.97
C THR A 89 0.27 -8.40 -4.63
N PRO A 90 1.22 -7.48 -4.44
CA PRO A 90 2.54 -7.82 -3.90
C PRO A 90 2.44 -8.61 -2.59
N THR A 91 1.42 -8.35 -1.77
CA THR A 91 1.17 -9.08 -0.52
C THR A 91 0.79 -10.55 -0.76
N ALA A 92 -0.08 -10.82 -1.73
CA ALA A 92 -0.46 -12.19 -2.07
C ALA A 92 0.72 -12.97 -2.67
N ILE A 93 1.52 -12.31 -3.52
CA ILE A 93 2.76 -12.87 -4.08
C ILE A 93 3.78 -13.19 -2.98
N LEU A 94 3.96 -12.30 -2.00
CA LEU A 94 4.85 -12.56 -0.87
C LEU A 94 4.43 -13.82 -0.10
N ASP A 95 3.13 -14.00 0.13
CA ASP A 95 2.62 -15.18 0.85
C ASP A 95 2.74 -16.48 0.06
N HIS A 96 2.65 -16.42 -1.28
CA HIS A 96 2.98 -17.54 -2.17
C HIS A 96 4.44 -17.99 -1.98
N GLU A 97 5.40 -17.06 -1.97
CA GLU A 97 6.80 -17.43 -1.72
C GLU A 97 7.06 -17.91 -0.29
N MET A 98 6.31 -17.38 0.69
CA MET A 98 6.38 -17.87 2.07
C MET A 98 5.81 -19.28 2.23
N ASP A 99 4.80 -19.66 1.45
CA ASP A 99 4.27 -21.04 1.39
C ASP A 99 5.33 -22.02 0.87
N HIS A 100 6.07 -21.67 -0.20
CA HIS A 100 7.21 -22.47 -0.64
C HIS A 100 8.29 -22.60 0.45
N GLY A 101 8.64 -21.50 1.11
CA GLY A 101 9.58 -21.51 2.23
C GLY A 101 9.12 -22.44 3.36
N LEU A 102 7.83 -22.40 3.73
CA LEU A 102 7.29 -23.21 4.81
C LEU A 102 7.19 -24.70 4.42
N GLU A 103 6.77 -25.02 3.20
CA GLU A 103 6.73 -26.40 2.68
C GLU A 103 8.13 -26.99 2.62
N PHE A 104 9.14 -26.21 2.21
CA PHE A 104 10.54 -26.63 2.24
C PHE A 104 10.99 -27.00 3.67
N LEU A 105 10.66 -26.18 4.66
CA LEU A 105 11.07 -26.41 6.05
C LEU A 105 10.34 -27.56 6.74
N THR A 106 9.04 -27.71 6.47
CA THR A 106 8.18 -28.67 7.18
C THR A 106 8.00 -30.00 6.46
N ASN A 107 8.19 -30.01 5.13
CA ASN A 107 7.94 -31.17 4.28
C ASN A 107 8.97 -31.28 3.13
N SER A 108 10.25 -31.05 3.43
CA SER A 108 11.36 -30.99 2.47
C SER A 108 11.39 -32.13 1.44
N LYS A 109 11.13 -33.37 1.85
CA LYS A 109 11.10 -34.53 0.95
C LYS A 109 10.03 -34.40 -0.13
N GLN A 110 8.83 -33.95 0.24
CA GLN A 110 7.73 -33.77 -0.70
C GLN A 110 7.94 -32.52 -1.54
N PHE A 111 8.44 -31.42 -0.95
CA PHE A 111 8.85 -30.22 -1.68
C PHE A 111 9.78 -30.57 -2.84
N PHE A 112 10.88 -31.29 -2.58
CA PHE A 112 11.82 -31.67 -3.64
C PHE A 112 11.25 -32.67 -4.64
N LYS A 113 10.34 -33.55 -4.22
CA LYS A 113 9.63 -34.46 -5.13
C LYS A 113 8.73 -33.66 -6.09
N ASN A 114 7.98 -32.69 -5.56
CA ASN A 114 7.08 -31.85 -6.33
C ASN A 114 7.85 -30.96 -7.31
N LEU A 115 8.93 -30.34 -6.84
CA LEU A 115 9.80 -29.47 -7.64
C LEU A 115 10.37 -30.22 -8.87
N ARG A 116 10.73 -31.50 -8.71
CA ARG A 116 11.25 -32.37 -9.77
C ARG A 116 10.18 -33.02 -10.64
N THR A 117 8.90 -32.77 -10.37
CA THR A 117 7.78 -33.33 -11.13
C THR A 117 7.24 -32.24 -12.07
N PRO A 118 7.55 -32.26 -13.37
CA PRO A 118 7.10 -31.22 -14.29
C PRO A 118 5.56 -31.23 -14.44
N ASP A 119 4.98 -30.04 -14.55
CA ASP A 119 3.56 -29.84 -14.89
C ASP A 119 3.47 -28.78 -15.98
N LYS A 120 2.89 -29.12 -17.14
CA LYS A 120 2.86 -28.23 -18.30
C LYS A 120 2.12 -26.92 -18.05
N LYS A 121 1.18 -26.89 -17.10
CA LYS A 121 0.35 -25.73 -16.81
C LYS A 121 0.95 -24.85 -15.70
N TYR A 122 1.63 -25.48 -14.75
CA TYR A 122 2.15 -24.83 -13.54
C TYR A 122 3.68 -24.83 -13.45
N SER A 123 4.41 -25.21 -14.50
CA SER A 123 5.86 -25.50 -14.48
C SER A 123 6.21 -26.80 -13.77
N ASN A 124 5.80 -26.98 -12.51
CA ASN A 124 6.02 -28.18 -11.72
C ASN A 124 4.86 -28.44 -10.74
N ALA A 125 4.90 -29.58 -10.05
CA ALA A 125 3.85 -29.95 -9.10
C ALA A 125 3.86 -29.10 -7.82
N GLU A 126 4.97 -28.41 -7.52
CA GLU A 126 5.10 -27.56 -6.33
C GLU A 126 4.39 -26.22 -6.54
N GLU A 127 4.61 -25.58 -7.67
CA GLU A 127 3.83 -24.43 -8.13
C GLU A 127 2.34 -24.74 -8.21
N LYS A 128 1.97 -25.92 -8.71
CA LYS A 128 0.58 -26.35 -8.72
C LYS A 128 -0.01 -26.44 -7.32
N ARG A 129 0.74 -26.98 -6.35
CA ARG A 129 0.32 -27.07 -4.94
C ARG A 129 0.07 -25.68 -4.37
N ALA A 130 1.03 -24.76 -4.53
CA ALA A 130 0.93 -23.38 -4.04
C ALA A 130 -0.25 -22.62 -4.71
N ILE A 131 -0.31 -22.63 -6.05
CA ILE A 131 -1.31 -21.88 -6.83
C ILE A 131 -2.72 -22.38 -6.59
N THR A 132 -2.94 -23.69 -6.54
CA THR A 132 -4.30 -24.24 -6.34
C THR A 132 -4.69 -24.35 -4.86
N GLY A 133 -3.71 -24.22 -3.96
CA GLY A 133 -3.84 -24.32 -2.53
C GLY A 133 -3.79 -22.96 -1.84
N ASP A 134 -2.64 -22.62 -1.28
CA ASP A 134 -2.48 -21.50 -0.36
C ASP A 134 -2.65 -20.14 -1.04
N GLU A 135 -2.22 -19.97 -2.30
CA GLU A 135 -2.48 -18.73 -3.05
C GLU A 135 -3.98 -18.44 -3.13
N GLN A 136 -4.81 -19.46 -3.42
CA GLN A 136 -6.27 -19.30 -3.46
C GLN A 136 -6.84 -18.94 -2.09
N LYS A 137 -6.34 -19.55 -1.01
CA LYS A 137 -6.81 -19.27 0.35
C LYS A 137 -6.48 -17.83 0.74
N THR A 138 -5.26 -17.39 0.45
CA THR A 138 -4.78 -16.04 0.74
C THR A 138 -5.53 -15.01 -0.09
N ALA A 139 -5.72 -15.25 -1.39
CA ALA A 139 -6.48 -14.36 -2.25
C ALA A 139 -7.94 -14.18 -1.79
N ARG A 140 -8.61 -15.27 -1.35
CA ARG A 140 -9.96 -15.17 -0.76
C ARG A 140 -9.97 -14.34 0.53
N LYS A 141 -9.01 -14.58 1.42
CA LYS A 141 -8.90 -13.85 2.70
C LYS A 141 -8.60 -12.37 2.50
N LEU A 142 -7.76 -12.04 1.53
CA LEU A 142 -7.46 -10.66 1.13
C LEU A 142 -8.58 -10.00 0.31
N GLY A 143 -9.65 -10.75 -0.04
CA GLY A 143 -10.77 -10.23 -0.81
C GLY A 143 -10.46 -9.98 -2.29
N LEU A 144 -9.43 -10.63 -2.83
CA LEU A 144 -9.08 -10.54 -4.26
C LEU A 144 -10.02 -11.36 -5.14
N ILE A 145 -10.57 -12.44 -4.58
CA ILE A 145 -11.51 -13.35 -5.23
C ILE A 145 -12.59 -13.80 -4.24
N SER A 146 -13.77 -14.16 -4.74
CA SER A 146 -14.94 -14.53 -3.96
C SER A 146 -15.53 -15.88 -4.39
N GLY A 147 -16.18 -16.59 -3.45
CA GLY A 147 -16.88 -17.83 -3.76
C GLY A 147 -16.01 -18.86 -4.50
N LYS A 148 -16.40 -19.21 -5.73
CA LYS A 148 -15.72 -20.19 -6.59
C LYS A 148 -14.73 -19.58 -7.58
N GLU A 149 -14.57 -18.25 -7.57
CA GLU A 149 -13.57 -17.56 -8.39
C GLU A 149 -12.17 -18.09 -8.03
N LYS A 150 -11.26 -17.96 -8.99
CA LYS A 150 -9.85 -18.33 -8.83
C LYS A 150 -9.00 -17.12 -9.19
N THR A 151 -7.81 -17.03 -8.61
CA THR A 151 -6.81 -16.09 -9.08
C THR A 151 -6.37 -16.51 -10.47
N ARG A 152 -5.69 -17.66 -10.54
CA ARG A 152 -5.17 -18.25 -11.76
C ARG A 152 -5.24 -19.75 -11.67
N ASP A 153 -5.14 -20.38 -12.82
CA ASP A 153 -5.10 -21.84 -12.93
C ASP A 153 -3.85 -22.32 -13.67
N ASN A 154 -2.82 -21.46 -13.77
CA ASN A 154 -1.56 -21.72 -14.45
C ASN A 154 -0.44 -20.84 -13.88
N HIS A 155 0.81 -21.23 -14.13
CA HIS A 155 2.01 -20.45 -13.77
C HIS A 155 2.60 -19.71 -14.97
N ASN A 156 2.32 -20.18 -16.19
CA ASN A 156 3.05 -19.76 -17.40
C ASN A 156 2.46 -18.54 -18.12
N LYS A 157 1.43 -17.92 -17.55
CA LYS A 157 0.79 -16.73 -18.12
C LYS A 157 0.67 -15.64 -17.06
N GLY A 158 0.63 -14.40 -17.55
CA GLY A 158 0.44 -13.21 -16.74
C GLY A 158 1.50 -12.14 -17.02
N ARG A 159 1.16 -10.91 -16.65
CA ARG A 159 2.00 -9.73 -16.83
C ARG A 159 2.30 -9.11 -15.48
N LEU A 160 3.59 -8.97 -15.17
CA LEU A 160 4.04 -8.20 -14.03
C LEU A 160 3.75 -6.72 -14.25
N TYR A 161 3.23 -6.03 -13.23
CA TYR A 161 2.97 -4.59 -13.30
C TYR A 161 3.27 -3.90 -11.97
N GLN A 162 3.42 -2.57 -12.01
CA GLN A 162 3.67 -1.78 -10.81
C GLN A 162 2.37 -1.37 -10.13
N THR A 163 2.18 -1.76 -8.88
CA THR A 163 1.05 -1.35 -8.06
C THR A 163 1.31 -0.03 -7.33
N ALA A 164 0.24 0.69 -7.01
CA ALA A 164 0.28 1.90 -6.18
C ALA A 164 0.67 1.61 -4.71
N GLY A 165 0.66 0.34 -4.30
CA GLY A 165 1.03 -0.09 -2.96
C GLY A 165 0.99 -1.60 -2.78
N VAL A 166 1.45 -2.05 -1.62
CA VAL A 166 1.75 -3.48 -1.37
C VAL A 166 0.52 -4.38 -1.30
N ASN A 167 -0.64 -3.86 -0.90
CA ASN A 167 -1.88 -4.62 -0.76
C ASN A 167 -3.00 -4.02 -1.62
N THR A 168 -2.69 -3.69 -2.87
CA THR A 168 -3.64 -3.17 -3.85
C THR A 168 -3.24 -3.65 -5.24
N THR A 169 -4.23 -3.89 -6.10
CA THR A 169 -4.02 -4.21 -7.52
C THR A 169 -4.08 -2.97 -8.40
N LYS A 170 -4.49 -1.82 -7.86
CA LYS A 170 -4.41 -0.53 -8.57
C LYS A 170 -3.00 -0.27 -9.08
N VAL A 171 -2.88 0.00 -10.38
CA VAL A 171 -1.63 0.39 -11.04
C VAL A 171 -1.10 1.68 -10.41
N LYS A 172 0.22 1.77 -10.27
CA LYS A 172 0.92 2.98 -9.80
C LYS A 172 0.65 4.12 -10.81
N PRO A 173 0.08 5.26 -10.37
CA PRO A 173 -0.16 6.38 -11.27
C PRO A 173 1.15 6.84 -11.94
N THR A 174 1.14 6.91 -13.26
CA THR A 174 2.24 7.46 -14.07
C THR A 174 2.10 8.97 -14.26
N GLU A 175 0.89 9.50 -14.09
CA GLU A 175 0.58 10.94 -14.19
C GLU A 175 0.24 11.52 -12.82
N ILE A 176 0.67 12.78 -12.60
CA ILE A 176 0.36 13.52 -11.38
C ILE A 176 -1.13 13.87 -11.39
N GLN A 177 -1.91 13.29 -10.46
CA GLN A 177 -3.30 13.68 -10.27
C GLN A 177 -3.36 14.92 -9.37
N GLU A 178 -3.75 16.06 -9.94
CA GLU A 178 -3.99 17.28 -9.16
C GLU A 178 -5.29 17.18 -8.36
N VAL A 179 -5.20 17.45 -7.04
CA VAL A 179 -6.39 17.56 -6.17
C VAL A 179 -6.72 19.04 -6.00
N VAL A 180 -7.78 19.50 -6.67
CA VAL A 180 -8.28 20.88 -6.52
C VAL A 180 -9.25 20.97 -5.34
N ILE A 181 -8.79 21.56 -4.23
CA ILE A 181 -9.65 21.89 -3.09
C ILE A 181 -10.22 23.30 -3.27
N LYS A 182 -11.51 23.41 -3.62
CA LYS A 182 -12.22 24.71 -3.64
C LYS A 182 -12.57 25.14 -2.22
N VAL A 183 -11.81 26.08 -1.65
CA VAL A 183 -12.11 26.67 -0.34
C VAL A 183 -13.12 27.81 -0.50
N LYS A 184 -14.32 27.67 0.10
CA LYS A 184 -15.23 28.81 0.29
C LYS A 184 -14.65 29.72 1.37
N ARG A 185 -14.11 30.87 1.00
CA ARG A 185 -13.72 31.90 1.97
C ARG A 185 -14.95 32.32 2.78
N LYS A 186 -14.97 32.00 4.07
CA LYS A 186 -15.95 32.55 5.01
C LYS A 186 -15.51 33.98 5.31
N ILE A 187 -16.13 34.97 4.67
CA ILE A 187 -15.97 36.37 5.09
C ILE A 187 -16.59 36.44 6.49
N THR A 188 -15.76 36.55 7.51
CA THR A 188 -16.25 36.69 8.89
C THR A 188 -16.73 38.12 9.10
N MET A 189 -17.89 38.29 9.75
CA MET A 189 -18.48 39.61 10.03
C MET A 189 -17.55 40.55 10.82
N LYS A 190 -16.47 40.05 11.43
CA LYS A 190 -15.41 40.88 12.03
C LYS A 190 -14.77 41.83 11.01
N VAL A 191 -14.55 41.41 9.77
CA VAL A 191 -13.95 42.26 8.72
C VAL A 191 -14.97 43.30 8.23
N LEU A 192 -16.24 42.89 8.07
CA LEU A 192 -17.32 43.79 7.66
C LEU A 192 -17.61 44.85 8.73
N ASN A 193 -17.66 44.47 10.01
CA ASN A 193 -17.88 45.40 11.12
C ASN A 193 -16.73 46.39 11.29
N LYS A 194 -15.47 45.98 11.08
CA LYS A 194 -14.33 46.91 11.15
C LYS A 194 -14.38 47.96 10.03
N LEU A 195 -14.84 47.57 8.83
CA LEU A 195 -15.03 48.49 7.71
C LEU A 195 -16.21 49.44 7.95
N LEU A 196 -17.36 48.93 8.41
CA LEU A 196 -18.51 49.74 8.78
C LEU A 196 -18.21 50.73 9.91
N PHE A 197 -17.47 50.31 10.96
CA PHE A 197 -17.11 51.20 12.07
C PHE A 197 -16.18 52.33 11.60
N SER A 198 -15.24 52.03 10.70
CA SER A 198 -14.34 53.03 10.10
C SER A 198 -15.11 54.07 9.28
N ILE A 199 -16.10 53.64 8.49
CA ILE A 199 -16.94 54.54 7.69
C ILE A 199 -17.84 55.39 8.59
N LEU A 200 -18.43 54.81 9.64
CA LEU A 200 -19.26 55.54 10.60
C LEU A 200 -18.46 56.60 11.36
N LEU A 201 -17.23 56.28 11.77
CA LEU A 201 -16.33 57.20 12.46
C LEU A 201 -15.93 58.37 11.55
N LEU A 202 -15.63 58.11 10.27
CA LEU A 202 -15.29 59.14 9.29
C LEU A 202 -16.48 60.09 9.03
N ALA A 203 -17.70 59.55 8.94
CA ALA A 203 -18.92 60.34 8.80
C ALA A 203 -19.17 61.23 10.04
N PHE A 204 -18.90 60.72 11.24
CA PHE A 204 -18.99 61.51 12.47
C PHE A 204 -17.99 62.67 12.50
N PHE A 205 -16.75 62.45 12.07
CA PHE A 205 -15.73 63.51 11.98
C PHE A 205 -16.12 64.59 10.96
N LEU A 206 -16.68 64.21 9.80
CA LEU A 206 -17.16 65.15 8.79
C LEU A 206 -18.32 66.01 9.31
N VAL A 207 -19.29 65.42 10.01
CA VAL A 207 -20.42 66.16 10.60
C VAL A 207 -19.97 67.07 11.75
N ALA A 208 -19.04 66.60 12.59
CA ALA A 208 -18.50 67.40 13.70
C ALA A 208 -17.68 68.60 13.23
N ASN A 209 -16.92 68.47 12.14
CA ASN A 209 -16.21 69.61 11.55
C ASN A 209 -17.16 70.61 10.87
N ASN A 210 -18.21 70.14 10.18
CA ASN A 210 -19.19 71.03 9.54
C ASN A 210 -20.02 71.85 10.56
N LYS A 211 -20.17 71.36 11.81
CA LYS A 211 -20.80 72.15 12.89
C LYS A 211 -19.88 73.19 13.54
N ARG A 212 -18.55 73.03 13.48
CA ARG A 212 -17.60 73.98 14.08
C ARG A 212 -17.42 75.26 13.26
N GLU A 213 -17.69 75.23 11.97
CA GLU A 213 -17.63 76.44 11.12
C GLU A 213 -18.84 77.39 11.29
N LYS A 214 -19.91 76.97 11.96
CA LYS A 214 -21.12 77.79 12.14
C LYS A 214 -21.17 78.65 13.41
N TYR A 215 -20.13 78.65 14.26
CA TYR A 215 -20.09 79.41 15.52
C TYR A 215 -18.90 80.37 15.66
N SER A 216 -18.35 80.87 14.56
CA SER A 216 -17.46 82.05 14.59
C SER A 216 -18.23 83.28 14.14
N ILE A 217 -19.05 83.84 15.04
CA ILE A 217 -19.68 85.16 14.85
C ILE A 217 -18.80 86.20 15.56
N SER A 218 -18.50 87.26 14.81
CA SER A 218 -17.60 88.38 15.11
C SER A 218 -17.86 89.06 16.46
N ILE A 219 -16.78 89.36 17.17
CA ILE A 219 -16.72 90.44 18.17
C ILE A 219 -16.19 91.68 17.43
N CYS A 220 -17.06 92.66 17.17
CA CYS A 220 -16.65 94.01 16.80
C CYS A 220 -16.46 94.83 18.08
N ILE A 221 -15.33 95.56 18.17
CA ILE A 221 -15.14 96.74 19.02
C ILE A 221 -15.20 97.94 18.09
#